data_AF-A0A091G9Q1-F1
#
_entry.id   AF-A0A091G9Q1-F1
#
_cell.length_a   1.000
_cell.length_b   1.000
_cell.length_c   1.000
_cell.angle_alpha   90.00
_cell.angle_beta   90.00
_cell.angle_gamma   90.00
#
_symmetry.space_group_name_H-M   'P 1'
#
loop_
_entity.id
_entity.type
_entity.pdbx_description
1 polymer ?
#
loop_
_entity_poly.entity_id
_entity_poly.type
_entity_poly.pdbx_seq_one_letter_code
_entity_poly.pdbx_strand_id
1 'polypeptide(L)'
;QEDMAALRCRLQKVKALAQLPPVPAAASTQLRSHLEKVRQLELRIRQKKEERRATPAAQPSGDTGLAAPAAEAGSEKSPAYQRFHTLAQDLPPGLTLPYKFRVLAEMFRSVDTIAGMLFNRSETITFAKVKQGVQDMMRRQFEEHHMGQIKAVYPTSYRLRQEKNIPSFGNGMKKSDYQLTLEPVLGEEEKVDGRPHLSASRLLQRRKEFNRNLVNIVKQHHKVRHLGTLCFWEEKLTRWHPRFNVDEVPDISPAELPQPPQEDRPSTAQEVLSSARGMLTPKVSQ
;
A
#
# COMPACT_ATOMS: atom_id res chain seq x y z
N GLN A 1 -32.75 -46.42 4.55
CA GLN A 1 -34.05 -46.03 3.96
C GLN A 1 -34.35 -44.64 4.46
N GLU A 2 -34.30 -43.62 3.60
CA GLU A 2 -34.67 -42.26 4.01
C GLU A 2 -36.16 -42.22 4.38
N ASP A 3 -36.47 -41.61 5.51
CA ASP A 3 -37.82 -41.53 6.07
C ASP A 3 -38.71 -40.66 5.18
N MET A 4 -39.83 -41.20 4.69
CA MET A 4 -40.76 -40.53 3.77
C MET A 4 -41.30 -39.21 4.35
N ALA A 5 -41.33 -39.09 5.68
CA ALA A 5 -41.69 -37.85 6.36
C ALA A 5 -40.64 -36.73 6.15
N ALA A 6 -39.35 -37.08 6.19
CA ALA A 6 -38.25 -36.14 5.97
C ALA A 6 -38.24 -35.61 4.53
N LEU A 7 -38.54 -36.47 3.55
CA LEU A 7 -38.62 -36.09 2.14
C LEU A 7 -39.79 -35.13 1.88
N ARG A 8 -40.95 -35.38 2.49
CA ARG A 8 -42.13 -34.49 2.41
C ARG A 8 -41.87 -33.13 3.05
N CYS A 9 -41.19 -33.10 4.19
CA CYS A 9 -40.82 -31.85 4.87
C CYS A 9 -39.85 -31.01 4.02
N ARG A 10 -38.87 -31.65 3.36
CA ARG A 10 -37.96 -30.96 2.42
C ARG A 10 -38.70 -30.43 1.19
N LEU A 11 -39.62 -31.20 0.61
CA LEU A 11 -40.43 -30.76 -0.53
C LEU A 11 -41.33 -29.58 -0.19
N GLN A 12 -41.91 -29.55 1.02
CA GLN A 12 -42.71 -28.41 1.48
C GLN A 12 -41.84 -27.16 1.68
N LYS A 13 -40.63 -27.30 2.23
CA LYS A 13 -39.68 -26.17 2.36
C LYS A 13 -39.24 -25.62 1.02
N VAL A 14 -38.99 -26.47 0.03
CA VAL A 14 -38.63 -26.03 -1.34
C VAL A 14 -39.80 -25.33 -2.03
N LYS A 15 -41.04 -25.81 -1.85
CA LYS A 15 -42.24 -25.11 -2.35
C LYS A 15 -42.45 -23.74 -1.69
N ALA A 16 -42.14 -23.60 -0.40
CA ALA A 16 -42.23 -22.33 0.31
C ALA A 16 -41.16 -21.33 -0.17
N LEU A 17 -39.95 -21.79 -0.49
CA LEU A 17 -38.87 -20.94 -1.03
C LEU A 17 -39.12 -20.50 -2.49
N ALA A 18 -39.92 -21.26 -3.25
CA ALA A 18 -40.29 -20.92 -4.63
C ALA A 18 -41.38 -19.83 -4.72
N GLN A 19 -42.06 -19.50 -3.63
CA GLN A 19 -43.03 -18.41 -3.57
C GLN A 19 -42.34 -17.13 -3.11
N LEU A 20 -41.58 -16.50 -4.01
CA LEU A 20 -41.11 -15.13 -3.80
C LEU A 20 -42.29 -14.16 -3.91
N PRO A 21 -42.42 -13.17 -3.01
CA PRO A 21 -43.45 -12.15 -3.13
C PRO A 21 -43.25 -11.37 -4.44
N PRO A 22 -44.32 -10.98 -5.14
CA PRO A 22 -44.21 -10.19 -6.36
C PRO A 22 -43.53 -8.86 -6.04
N VAL A 23 -42.45 -8.57 -6.77
CA VAL A 23 -41.71 -7.31 -6.65
C VAL A 23 -42.68 -6.16 -6.95
N PRO A 24 -42.83 -5.16 -6.06
CA PRO A 24 -43.72 -4.03 -6.31
C PRO A 24 -43.34 -3.34 -7.62
N ALA A 25 -44.32 -3.10 -8.49
CA ALA A 25 -44.11 -2.61 -9.85
C ALA A 25 -43.23 -1.35 -9.91
N ALA A 26 -43.34 -0.45 -8.92
CA ALA A 26 -42.52 0.75 -8.77
C ALA A 26 -41.02 0.48 -8.55
N ALA A 27 -40.66 -0.58 -7.81
CA ALA A 27 -39.26 -0.97 -7.63
C ALA A 27 -38.67 -1.54 -8.93
N SER A 28 -39.50 -2.23 -9.72
CA SER A 28 -39.10 -2.79 -11.01
C SER A 28 -38.89 -1.72 -12.10
N THR A 29 -39.69 -0.64 -12.11
CA THR A 29 -39.51 0.47 -13.06
C THR A 29 -38.27 1.30 -12.71
N GLN A 30 -38.03 1.54 -11.42
CA GLN A 30 -36.83 2.24 -10.97
C GLN A 30 -35.55 1.43 -11.30
N LEU A 31 -35.56 0.11 -11.09
CA LEU A 31 -34.45 -0.78 -11.47
C LEU A 31 -34.22 -0.81 -12.99
N ARG A 32 -35.28 -0.84 -13.80
CA ARG A 32 -35.19 -0.76 -15.26
C ARG A 32 -34.61 0.57 -15.72
N SER A 33 -35.05 1.69 -15.14
CA SER A 33 -34.50 3.02 -15.45
C SER A 33 -33.01 3.13 -15.08
N HIS A 34 -32.59 2.47 -14.00
CA HIS A 34 -31.19 2.43 -13.58
C HIS A 34 -30.34 1.59 -14.54
N LEU A 35 -30.84 0.42 -14.96
CA LEU A 35 -30.21 -0.42 -15.98
C LEU A 35 -30.05 0.29 -17.34
N GLU A 36 -31.05 1.06 -17.76
CA GLU A 36 -30.96 1.86 -18.98
C GLU A 36 -29.90 2.96 -18.87
N LYS A 37 -29.82 3.65 -17.73
CA LYS A 37 -28.76 4.65 -17.46
C LYS A 37 -27.37 4.01 -17.48
N VAL A 38 -27.19 2.83 -16.89
CA VAL A 38 -25.92 2.10 -16.89
C VAL A 38 -25.53 1.74 -18.33
N ARG A 39 -26.45 1.20 -19.14
CA ARG A 39 -26.20 0.90 -20.56
C ARG A 39 -25.83 2.13 -21.38
N GLN A 40 -26.49 3.27 -21.15
CA GLN A 40 -26.15 4.53 -21.82
C GLN A 40 -24.75 5.03 -21.44
N LEU A 41 -24.36 4.89 -20.17
CA LEU A 41 -23.00 5.23 -19.72
C LEU A 41 -21.93 4.32 -20.34
N GLU A 42 -22.20 3.01 -20.43
CA GLU A 42 -21.29 2.05 -21.08
C GLU A 42 -21.04 2.39 -22.55
N LEU A 43 -22.09 2.76 -23.29
CA LEU A 43 -21.99 3.21 -24.68
C LEU A 43 -21.15 4.49 -24.80
N ARG A 44 -21.37 5.48 -23.93
CA ARG A 44 -20.58 6.72 -23.91
C ARG A 44 -19.10 6.48 -23.60
N ILE A 45 -18.80 5.54 -22.70
CA ILE A 45 -17.41 5.17 -22.39
C ILE A 45 -16.73 4.51 -23.59
N ARG A 46 -17.45 3.63 -24.31
CA ARG A 46 -16.93 2.99 -25.53
C ARG A 46 -16.70 4.01 -26.64
N GLN A 47 -17.65 4.89 -26.90
CA GLN A 47 -17.50 5.98 -27.88
C GLN A 47 -16.30 6.86 -27.55
N LYS A 48 -16.17 7.32 -26.31
CA LYS A 48 -15.03 8.15 -25.87
C LYS A 48 -13.68 7.41 -25.94
N LYS A 49 -13.69 6.09 -25.77
CA LYS A 49 -12.50 5.23 -25.90
C LYS A 49 -12.12 5.03 -27.37
N GLU A 50 -13.10 4.91 -28.25
CA GLU A 50 -12.89 4.84 -29.70
C GLU A 50 -12.45 6.18 -30.29
N GLU A 51 -13.05 7.30 -29.86
CA GLU A 51 -12.60 8.66 -30.21
C GLU A 51 -11.15 8.90 -29.79
N ARG A 52 -10.77 8.49 -28.57
CA ARG A 52 -9.37 8.56 -28.11
C ARG A 52 -8.42 7.63 -28.85
N ARG A 53 -8.92 6.57 -29.49
CA ARG A 53 -8.13 5.62 -30.27
C ARG A 53 -8.03 6.03 -31.74
N ALA A 54 -9.03 6.75 -32.25
CA ALA A 54 -9.09 7.24 -33.63
C ALA A 54 -8.28 8.53 -33.85
N THR A 55 -7.96 9.28 -32.79
CA THR A 55 -7.15 10.50 -32.89
C THR A 55 -5.73 10.26 -32.35
N PRO A 56 -4.72 9.99 -33.20
CA PRO A 56 -3.34 10.01 -32.77
C PRO A 56 -2.90 11.47 -32.58
N ALA A 57 -2.42 11.77 -31.36
CA ALA A 57 -1.74 12.98 -30.90
C ALA A 57 -1.71 14.18 -31.89
N ALA A 58 -2.65 15.11 -31.73
CA ALA A 58 -2.52 16.48 -32.21
C ALA A 58 -2.70 17.44 -31.03
N GLN A 59 -1.77 18.38 -30.90
CA GLN A 59 -1.66 19.37 -29.84
C GLN A 59 -2.92 20.25 -29.71
N PRO A 60 -3.23 20.80 -28.52
CA PRO A 60 -4.37 21.69 -28.37
C PRO A 60 -3.98 23.09 -28.83
N SER A 61 -4.47 23.49 -30.00
CA SER A 61 -4.60 24.90 -30.40
C SER A 61 -5.94 25.42 -29.90
N GLY A 62 -5.93 26.65 -29.38
CA GLY A 62 -6.94 27.15 -28.44
C GLY A 62 -8.21 27.79 -29.02
N ASP A 63 -8.94 28.30 -28.03
CA ASP A 63 -9.91 29.41 -28.04
C ASP A 63 -11.39 29.11 -28.35
N THR A 64 -12.21 29.10 -27.29
CA THR A 64 -13.37 30.00 -27.13
C THR A 64 -13.80 29.98 -25.65
N GLY A 65 -13.84 31.17 -25.06
CA GLY A 65 -13.93 31.39 -23.62
C GLY A 65 -15.26 31.06 -22.94
N LEU A 66 -15.13 30.60 -21.69
CA LEU A 66 -15.93 31.00 -20.53
C LEU A 66 -15.07 30.71 -19.29
N ALA A 67 -14.76 31.78 -18.55
CA ALA A 67 -13.74 31.83 -17.52
C ALA A 67 -14.00 30.86 -16.35
N ALA A 68 -13.07 29.94 -16.13
CA ALA A 68 -12.81 29.29 -14.85
C ALA A 68 -11.39 29.69 -14.40
N PRO A 69 -11.13 29.92 -13.10
CA PRO A 69 -9.85 30.48 -12.66
C PRO A 69 -8.71 29.50 -12.97
N ALA A 70 -7.60 30.10 -13.40
CA ALA A 70 -6.40 29.47 -13.93
C ALA A 70 -5.98 28.20 -13.17
N ALA A 71 -6.09 27.08 -13.85
CA ALA A 71 -5.39 25.87 -13.48
C ALA A 71 -3.91 26.05 -13.85
N GLU A 72 -3.05 26.24 -12.85
CA GLU A 72 -1.59 26.11 -12.95
C GLU A 72 -1.21 24.92 -13.84
N ALA A 73 -0.59 25.20 -14.98
CA ALA A 73 -0.07 24.23 -15.92
C ALA A 73 1.33 23.78 -15.47
N GLY A 74 1.58 22.47 -15.37
CA GLY A 74 2.94 21.95 -15.24
C GLY A 74 3.22 20.87 -14.17
N SER A 75 2.21 20.42 -13.41
CA SER A 75 2.34 19.22 -12.58
C SER A 75 1.19 18.29 -12.91
N GLU A 76 1.46 17.01 -13.15
CA GLU A 76 0.43 15.99 -13.33
C GLU A 76 -0.35 15.90 -12.02
N LYS A 77 -1.42 16.70 -11.91
CA LYS A 77 -2.14 16.90 -10.64
C LYS A 77 -2.71 15.55 -10.22
N SER A 78 -2.40 15.14 -8.99
CA SER A 78 -2.94 13.92 -8.40
C SER A 78 -4.47 13.87 -8.53
N PRO A 79 -5.09 12.68 -8.57
CA PRO A 79 -6.53 12.58 -8.74
C PRO A 79 -7.30 13.41 -7.70
N ALA A 80 -8.40 14.02 -8.11
CA ALA A 80 -9.18 14.94 -7.26
C ALA A 80 -9.62 14.31 -5.93
N TYR A 81 -9.97 13.01 -5.93
CA TYR A 81 -10.35 12.28 -4.72
C TYR A 81 -9.21 12.16 -3.69
N GLN A 82 -7.94 12.31 -4.10
CA GLN A 82 -6.79 12.33 -3.19
C GLN A 82 -6.53 13.75 -2.69
N ARG A 83 -6.62 14.74 -3.58
CA ARG A 83 -6.33 16.16 -3.29
C ARG A 83 -7.32 16.80 -2.33
N PHE A 84 -8.56 16.34 -2.34
CA PHE A 84 -9.63 16.89 -1.52
C PHE A 84 -10.19 15.85 -0.54
N HIS A 85 -9.42 14.79 -0.27
CA HIS A 85 -9.83 13.70 0.60
C HIS A 85 -10.19 14.20 2.00
N THR A 86 -9.35 15.06 2.58
CA THR A 86 -9.53 15.59 3.94
C THR A 86 -10.76 16.50 4.04
N LEU A 87 -11.04 17.27 2.98
CA LEU A 87 -12.20 18.16 2.92
C LEU A 87 -13.53 17.42 2.73
N ALA A 88 -13.48 16.23 2.12
CA ALA A 88 -14.65 15.39 1.89
C ALA A 88 -15.00 14.47 3.06
N GLN A 89 -14.28 14.55 4.20
CA GLN A 89 -14.57 13.71 5.36
C GLN A 89 -15.65 14.34 6.24
N ASP A 90 -16.67 13.57 6.57
CA ASP A 90 -17.73 13.96 7.53
C ASP A 90 -17.28 13.89 9.00
N LEU A 91 -15.96 13.91 9.27
CA LEU A 91 -15.42 13.84 10.62
C LEU A 91 -15.24 15.24 11.22
N PRO A 92 -15.38 15.38 12.55
CA PRO A 92 -15.05 16.62 13.23
C PRO A 92 -13.61 17.07 12.90
N PRO A 93 -13.37 18.39 12.75
CA PRO A 93 -12.06 18.91 12.41
C PRO A 93 -11.05 18.54 13.50
N GLY A 94 -10.06 17.75 13.13
CA GLY A 94 -8.98 17.27 14.01
C GLY A 94 -7.66 17.11 13.26
N LEU A 95 -6.72 16.39 13.85
CA LEU A 95 -5.44 16.05 13.20
C LEU A 95 -5.60 14.88 12.21
N THR A 96 -6.37 15.12 11.15
CA THR A 96 -6.58 14.15 10.07
C THR A 96 -5.30 13.95 9.25
N LEU A 97 -5.10 12.76 8.71
CA LEU A 97 -3.94 12.46 7.87
C LEU A 97 -4.25 12.69 6.38
N PRO A 98 -3.27 13.16 5.59
CA PRO A 98 -3.36 13.22 4.13
C PRO A 98 -3.72 11.86 3.54
N TYR A 99 -4.42 11.83 2.40
CA TYR A 99 -4.81 10.59 1.72
C TYR A 99 -3.65 9.59 1.60
N LYS A 100 -2.50 10.07 1.14
CA LYS A 100 -1.31 9.24 0.89
C LYS A 100 -0.77 8.59 2.18
N PHE A 101 -0.80 9.33 3.28
CA PHE A 101 -0.34 8.85 4.58
C PHE A 101 -1.35 7.84 5.18
N ARG A 102 -2.65 8.02 4.90
CA ARG A 102 -3.66 7.02 5.27
C ARG A 102 -3.45 5.70 4.55
N VAL A 103 -3.20 5.73 3.23
CA VAL A 103 -2.88 4.52 2.46
C VAL A 103 -1.63 3.84 3.03
N LEU A 104 -0.58 4.61 3.35
CA LEU A 104 0.62 4.05 3.97
C LEU A 104 0.36 3.45 5.37
N ALA A 105 -0.50 4.06 6.18
CA ALA A 105 -0.92 3.50 7.47
C ALA A 105 -1.70 2.18 7.30
N GLU A 106 -2.53 2.07 6.27
CA GLU A 106 -3.23 0.82 5.93
C GLU A 106 -2.25 -0.25 5.41
N MET A 107 -1.23 0.14 4.64
CA MET A 107 -0.13 -0.74 4.24
C MET A 107 0.63 -1.25 5.45
N PHE A 108 1.04 -0.37 6.37
CA PHE A 108 1.71 -0.78 7.61
C PHE A 108 0.84 -1.73 8.44
N ARG A 109 -0.46 -1.41 8.63
CA ARG A 109 -1.39 -2.31 9.31
C ARG A 109 -1.40 -3.70 8.68
N SER A 110 -1.36 -3.75 7.36
CA SER A 110 -1.40 -4.98 6.60
C SER A 110 -0.12 -5.78 6.74
N VAL A 111 1.04 -5.12 6.58
CA VAL A 111 2.36 -5.69 6.81
C VAL A 111 2.45 -6.26 8.22
N ASP A 112 2.03 -5.51 9.24
CA ASP A 112 2.13 -5.93 10.65
C ASP A 112 1.25 -7.15 10.96
N THR A 113 0.08 -7.24 10.32
CA THR A 113 -0.80 -8.40 10.45
C THR A 113 -0.18 -9.67 9.84
N ILE A 114 0.37 -9.58 8.61
CA ILE A 114 1.03 -10.71 7.94
C ILE A 114 2.32 -11.09 8.65
N ALA A 115 3.12 -10.09 9.05
CA ALA A 115 4.34 -10.30 9.81
C ALA A 115 4.05 -10.98 11.15
N GLY A 116 3.02 -10.54 11.89
CA GLY A 116 2.60 -11.19 13.13
C GLY A 116 2.17 -12.65 12.91
N MET A 117 1.43 -12.92 11.83
CA MET A 117 1.01 -14.29 11.49
C MET A 117 2.21 -15.23 11.24
N LEU A 118 3.22 -14.76 10.51
CA LEU A 118 4.43 -15.54 10.19
C LEU A 118 5.37 -15.65 11.40
N PHE A 119 5.56 -14.55 12.13
CA PHE A 119 6.40 -14.47 13.31
C PHE A 119 5.91 -15.39 14.44
N ASN A 120 4.61 -15.34 14.75
CA ASN A 120 4.02 -16.07 15.87
C ASN A 120 4.07 -17.59 15.69
N ARG A 121 4.22 -18.07 14.45
CA ARG A 121 4.45 -19.48 14.12
C ARG A 121 5.91 -19.82 13.80
N SER A 122 6.84 -18.91 14.13
CA SER A 122 8.30 -19.07 13.93
C SER A 122 8.70 -19.32 12.48
N GLU A 123 7.97 -18.72 11.53
CA GLU A 123 8.29 -18.78 10.11
C GLU A 123 9.09 -17.54 9.68
N THR A 124 10.14 -17.75 8.87
CA THR A 124 10.91 -16.65 8.28
C THR A 124 10.03 -15.77 7.40
N ILE A 125 9.97 -14.49 7.77
CA ILE A 125 9.17 -13.46 7.12
C ILE A 125 9.95 -12.90 5.94
N THR A 126 9.72 -13.45 4.74
CA THR A 126 10.31 -12.91 3.52
C THR A 126 9.45 -11.80 2.94
N PHE A 127 10.08 -10.83 2.27
CA PHE A 127 9.37 -9.76 1.59
C PHE A 127 8.40 -10.30 0.54
N ALA A 128 8.73 -11.38 -0.17
CA ALA A 128 7.82 -12.02 -1.12
C ALA A 128 6.50 -12.47 -0.48
N LYS A 129 6.56 -13.10 0.71
CA LYS A 129 5.36 -13.51 1.47
C LYS A 129 4.56 -12.31 1.95
N VAL A 130 5.24 -11.29 2.47
CA VAL A 130 4.59 -10.06 2.93
C VAL A 130 3.93 -9.33 1.77
N LYS A 131 4.62 -9.21 0.63
CA LYS A 131 4.12 -8.60 -0.60
C LYS A 131 2.83 -9.29 -1.05
N GLN A 132 2.86 -10.60 -1.20
CA GLN A 132 1.68 -11.36 -1.59
C GLN A 132 0.52 -11.15 -0.60
N GLY A 133 0.76 -11.31 0.71
CA GLY A 133 -0.27 -11.18 1.73
C GLY A 133 -0.87 -9.76 1.81
N VAL A 134 -0.06 -8.72 1.65
CA VAL A 134 -0.51 -7.32 1.65
C VAL A 134 -1.31 -7.02 0.38
N GLN A 135 -0.84 -7.45 -0.80
CA GLN A 135 -1.57 -7.27 -2.06
C GLN A 135 -2.91 -7.99 -2.05
N ASP A 136 -2.98 -9.19 -1.48
CA ASP A 136 -4.22 -9.94 -1.32
C ASP A 136 -5.20 -9.26 -0.37
N MET A 137 -4.70 -8.73 0.75
CA MET A 137 -5.56 -8.08 1.75
C MET A 137 -6.03 -6.69 1.35
N MET A 138 -5.18 -5.90 0.70
CA MET A 138 -5.48 -4.51 0.33
C MET A 138 -6.03 -4.37 -1.10
N ARG A 139 -5.85 -5.38 -1.96
CA ARG A 139 -6.15 -5.32 -3.40
C ARG A 139 -5.47 -4.14 -4.09
N ARG A 140 -4.23 -3.84 -3.67
CA ARG A 140 -3.39 -2.73 -4.15
C ARG A 140 -1.96 -3.22 -4.36
N GLN A 141 -1.19 -2.52 -5.18
CA GLN A 141 0.22 -2.82 -5.38
C GLN A 141 1.04 -2.53 -4.11
N PHE A 142 2.00 -3.40 -3.82
CA PHE A 142 2.90 -3.26 -2.69
C PHE A 142 4.31 -3.70 -3.10
N GLU A 143 5.17 -2.70 -3.28
CA GLU A 143 6.58 -2.85 -3.65
C GLU A 143 7.53 -2.50 -2.51
N GLU A 144 8.81 -2.87 -2.65
CA GLU A 144 9.87 -2.59 -1.67
C GLU A 144 9.99 -1.10 -1.34
N HIS A 145 9.71 -0.23 -2.32
CA HIS A 145 9.58 1.22 -2.12
C HIS A 145 8.68 1.57 -0.92
N HIS A 146 7.50 0.94 -0.80
CA HIS A 146 6.59 1.20 0.32
C HIS A 146 7.14 0.68 1.64
N MET A 147 7.92 -0.40 1.61
CA MET A 147 8.64 -0.88 2.80
C MET A 147 9.70 0.12 3.24
N GLY A 148 10.41 0.75 2.29
CA GLY A 148 11.30 1.87 2.56
C GLY A 148 10.57 3.07 3.19
N GLN A 149 9.37 3.39 2.72
CA GLN A 149 8.54 4.45 3.34
C GLN A 149 8.11 4.08 4.77
N ILE A 150 7.69 2.83 5.00
CA ILE A 150 7.36 2.34 6.34
C ILE A 150 8.58 2.46 7.26
N LYS A 151 9.77 2.06 6.80
CA LYS A 151 11.02 2.22 7.55
C LYS A 151 11.34 3.70 7.83
N ALA A 152 11.08 4.61 6.90
CA ALA A 152 11.30 6.04 7.13
C ALA A 152 10.38 6.59 8.24
N VAL A 153 9.11 6.14 8.28
CA VAL A 153 8.12 6.59 9.29
C VAL A 153 8.33 5.94 10.66
N TYR A 154 8.71 4.66 10.68
CA TYR A 154 8.91 3.92 11.91
C TYR A 154 10.18 3.06 11.85
N PRO A 155 11.37 3.69 11.96
CA PRO A 155 12.66 3.01 11.77
C PRO A 155 12.91 1.85 12.73
N THR A 156 12.32 1.90 13.92
CA THR A 156 12.50 0.92 14.98
C THR A 156 11.48 -0.23 14.95
N SER A 157 10.56 -0.28 13.98
CA SER A 157 9.50 -1.31 13.95
C SER A 157 9.97 -2.69 13.47
N TYR A 158 10.91 -2.69 12.52
CA TYR A 158 11.45 -3.90 11.89
C TYR A 158 12.95 -3.79 11.70
N ARG A 159 13.64 -4.91 11.93
CA ARG A 159 14.99 -5.12 11.47
C ARG A 159 14.93 -5.82 10.11
N LEU A 160 15.51 -5.18 9.10
CA LEU A 160 15.52 -5.68 7.73
C LEU A 160 16.89 -6.26 7.43
N ARG A 161 16.93 -7.44 6.80
CA ARG A 161 18.16 -8.15 6.46
C ARG A 161 18.08 -8.76 5.07
N GLN A 162 19.24 -9.06 4.50
CA GLN A 162 19.34 -9.88 3.30
C GLN A 162 19.86 -11.25 3.71
N GLU A 163 19.03 -12.27 3.53
CA GLU A 163 19.34 -13.63 3.94
C GLU A 163 19.41 -14.57 2.72
N LYS A 164 20.38 -15.48 2.74
CA LYS A 164 20.60 -16.51 1.72
C LYS A 164 20.06 -17.84 2.24
N ASN A 165 19.74 -18.77 1.33
CA ASN A 165 19.32 -20.14 1.64
C ASN A 165 17.93 -20.29 2.29
N ILE A 166 17.02 -19.34 2.09
CA ILE A 166 15.64 -19.50 2.51
C ILE A 166 14.95 -20.44 1.52
N PRO A 167 14.39 -21.58 1.94
CA PRO A 167 13.73 -22.52 1.04
C PRO A 167 12.52 -21.83 0.39
N SER A 168 12.64 -21.54 -0.90
CA SER A 168 11.56 -20.99 -1.72
C SER A 168 10.87 -22.13 -2.46
N PHE A 169 9.56 -22.27 -2.27
CA PHE A 169 8.76 -23.28 -2.95
C PHE A 169 8.31 -22.74 -4.31
N GLY A 170 9.07 -23.02 -5.37
CA GLY A 170 8.74 -22.64 -6.76
C GLY A 170 9.93 -22.16 -7.60
N ASN A 171 10.07 -22.77 -8.78
CA ASN A 171 10.97 -22.47 -9.91
C ASN A 171 12.35 -21.86 -9.64
N GLY A 172 13.38 -22.73 -9.65
CA GLY A 172 14.61 -22.52 -10.41
C GLY A 172 15.43 -21.25 -10.16
N MET A 173 15.41 -20.69 -8.95
CA MET A 173 16.26 -19.55 -8.60
C MET A 173 17.72 -20.02 -8.44
N LYS A 174 18.66 -19.31 -9.07
CA LYS A 174 20.07 -19.71 -9.21
C LYS A 174 20.91 -19.03 -8.13
N LYS A 175 21.60 -19.79 -7.26
CA LYS A 175 22.86 -19.54 -6.49
C LYS A 175 23.22 -18.13 -5.92
N SER A 176 22.44 -17.07 -6.16
CA SER A 176 22.58 -15.68 -5.70
C SER A 176 21.30 -15.18 -5.00
N ASP A 177 20.55 -16.10 -4.37
CA ASP A 177 19.16 -15.86 -3.94
C ASP A 177 19.10 -15.21 -2.56
N TYR A 178 19.64 -14.00 -2.45
CA TYR A 178 19.36 -13.14 -1.30
C TYR A 178 17.91 -12.70 -1.35
N GLN A 179 17.21 -12.85 -0.23
CA GLN A 179 15.86 -12.35 -0.05
C GLN A 179 15.82 -11.37 1.12
N LEU A 180 15.09 -10.27 0.93
CA LEU A 180 14.79 -9.32 2.00
C LEU A 180 13.92 -10.01 3.06
N THR A 181 14.43 -10.11 4.28
CA THR A 181 13.69 -10.61 5.45
C THR A 181 13.33 -9.49 6.40
N LEU A 182 12.19 -9.67 7.07
CA LEU A 182 11.66 -8.74 8.06
C LEU A 182 11.66 -9.42 9.43
N GLU A 183 12.24 -8.77 10.43
CA GLU A 183 12.17 -9.23 11.82
C GLU A 183 11.48 -8.16 12.65
N PRO A 184 10.29 -8.41 13.23
CA PRO A 184 9.64 -7.47 14.12
C PRO A 184 10.52 -7.21 15.35
N VAL A 185 10.79 -5.94 15.65
CA VAL A 185 11.48 -5.59 16.89
C VAL A 185 10.45 -5.53 18.02
N LEU A 186 10.64 -6.37 19.04
CA LEU A 186 9.78 -6.46 20.21
C LEU A 186 10.56 -6.16 21.49
N GLY A 187 9.89 -5.59 22.49
CA GLY A 187 10.47 -5.38 23.82
C GLY A 187 10.59 -6.69 24.60
N GLU A 188 11.44 -6.71 25.64
CA GLU A 188 11.71 -7.92 26.45
C GLU A 188 10.47 -8.51 27.13
N GLU A 189 9.45 -7.67 27.39
CA GLU A 189 8.19 -8.02 28.05
C GLU A 189 7.19 -8.77 27.16
N GLU A 190 7.47 -8.92 25.86
CA GLU A 190 6.52 -9.47 24.87
C GLU A 190 6.76 -10.95 24.58
N LYS A 191 6.87 -11.75 25.65
CA LYS A 191 7.07 -13.20 25.54
C LYS A 191 5.83 -13.95 25.99
N VAL A 192 5.34 -14.85 25.13
CA VAL A 192 4.33 -15.86 25.48
C VAL A 192 5.09 -17.19 25.55
N ASP A 193 5.00 -17.90 26.68
CA ASP A 193 5.75 -19.14 26.94
C ASP A 193 7.27 -19.01 26.73
N GLY A 194 7.83 -17.85 27.08
CA GLY A 194 9.26 -17.53 26.92
C GLY A 194 9.69 -17.23 25.48
N ARG A 195 8.78 -17.31 24.50
CA ARG A 195 9.05 -16.98 23.10
C ARG A 195 8.51 -15.59 22.74
N PRO A 196 9.26 -14.78 21.99
CA PRO A 196 8.75 -13.51 21.47
C PRO A 196 7.45 -13.75 20.69
N HIS A 197 6.42 -12.95 20.99
CA HIS A 197 5.12 -13.10 20.37
C HIS A 197 4.50 -11.74 20.04
N LEU A 198 4.09 -11.58 18.79
CA LEU A 198 3.45 -10.37 18.30
C LEU A 198 1.95 -10.41 18.63
N SER A 199 1.61 -10.01 19.85
CA SER A 199 0.24 -10.06 20.38
C SER A 199 -0.67 -8.99 19.77
N ALA A 200 -1.99 -9.16 19.94
CA ALA A 200 -2.99 -8.19 19.49
C ALA A 200 -2.81 -6.79 20.13
N SER A 201 -2.44 -6.73 21.41
CA SER A 201 -2.16 -5.46 22.09
C SER A 201 -0.96 -4.75 21.48
N ARG A 202 0.09 -5.50 21.10
CA ARG A 202 1.30 -4.95 20.49
C ARG A 202 1.07 -4.50 19.05
N LEU A 203 0.28 -5.23 18.26
CA LEU A 203 -0.22 -4.77 16.95
C LEU A 203 -0.96 -3.42 17.05
N LEU A 204 -1.81 -3.24 18.06
CA LEU A 204 -2.53 -1.99 18.28
C LEU A 204 -1.59 -0.86 18.70
N GLN A 205 -0.61 -1.14 19.57
CA GLN A 205 0.39 -0.16 19.99
C GLN A 205 1.24 0.31 18.82
N ARG A 206 1.78 -0.63 18.03
CA ARG A 206 2.58 -0.34 16.83
C ARG A 206 1.79 0.50 15.81
N ARG A 207 0.49 0.21 15.64
CA ARG A 207 -0.41 1.02 14.78
C ARG A 207 -0.57 2.45 15.30
N LYS A 208 -0.75 2.63 16.61
CA LYS A 208 -0.84 3.97 17.24
C LYS A 208 0.46 4.75 17.08
N GLU A 209 1.60 4.08 17.29
CA GLU A 209 2.93 4.67 17.13
C GLU A 209 3.17 5.12 15.68
N PHE A 210 2.86 4.26 14.71
CA PHE A 210 2.97 4.59 13.29
C PHE A 210 2.10 5.80 12.92
N ASN A 211 0.84 5.83 13.39
CA ASN A 211 -0.06 6.95 13.17
C ASN A 211 0.47 8.25 13.81
N ARG A 212 0.99 8.18 15.03
CA ARG A 212 1.62 9.30 15.72
C ARG A 212 2.80 9.87 14.91
N ASN A 213 3.66 9.00 14.39
CA ASN A 213 4.80 9.41 13.57
C ASN A 213 4.36 10.10 12.27
N LEU A 214 3.33 9.58 11.60
CA LEU A 214 2.74 10.25 10.43
C LEU A 214 2.19 11.64 10.77
N VAL A 215 1.45 11.77 11.88
CA VAL A 215 0.94 13.07 12.34
C VAL A 215 2.09 14.02 12.64
N ASN A 216 3.17 13.55 13.27
CA ASN A 216 4.35 14.35 13.56
C ASN A 216 5.03 14.85 12.27
N ILE A 217 5.10 14.04 11.20
CA ILE A 217 5.61 14.49 9.90
C ILE A 217 4.73 15.62 9.35
N VAL A 218 3.40 15.47 9.38
CA VAL A 218 2.47 16.52 8.91
C VAL A 218 2.62 17.80 9.76
N LYS A 219 2.81 17.66 11.07
CA LYS A 219 3.10 18.78 11.98
C LYS A 219 4.35 19.55 11.57
N GLN A 220 5.44 18.87 11.18
CA GLN A 220 6.64 19.56 10.68
C GLN A 220 6.34 20.39 9.42
N HIS A 221 5.60 19.82 8.46
CA HIS A 221 5.22 20.56 7.25
C HIS A 221 4.27 21.73 7.53
N HIS A 222 3.34 21.53 8.47
CA HIS A 222 2.46 22.59 8.96
C HIS A 222 3.27 23.74 9.58
N LYS A 223 4.23 23.42 10.46
CA LYS A 223 5.11 24.40 11.10
C LYS A 223 5.88 25.25 10.07
N VAL A 224 6.51 24.61 9.08
CA VAL A 224 7.27 25.32 8.03
C VAL A 224 6.38 26.25 7.21
N ARG A 225 5.16 25.80 6.86
CA ARG A 225 4.21 26.59 6.07
C ARG A 225 3.62 27.78 6.85
N HIS A 226 3.56 27.69 8.18
CA HIS A 226 2.94 28.70 9.06
C HIS A 226 3.93 29.44 9.96
N LEU A 227 5.23 29.42 9.62
CA LEU A 227 6.36 29.94 10.41
C LEU A 227 6.36 31.47 10.67
N GLY A 228 5.32 32.19 10.25
CA GLY A 228 5.23 33.66 10.38
C GLY A 228 4.27 34.18 11.45
N THR A 229 3.43 33.36 12.09
CA THR A 229 2.35 33.91 12.96
C THR A 229 2.07 33.12 14.25
N LEU A 230 2.38 31.82 14.34
CA LEU A 230 1.79 30.95 15.40
C LEU A 230 2.75 29.86 15.96
N CYS A 231 4.07 30.06 15.93
CA CYS A 231 5.06 29.04 16.32
C CYS A 231 4.94 28.49 17.76
N PHE A 232 4.21 29.16 18.66
CA PHE A 232 4.06 28.76 20.07
C PHE A 232 3.00 27.65 20.31
N TRP A 233 2.11 27.36 19.34
CA TRP A 233 0.92 26.53 19.56
C TRP A 233 1.10 25.02 19.26
N GLU A 234 2.30 24.57 18.89
CA GLU A 234 2.55 23.24 18.32
C GLU A 234 2.32 22.07 19.31
N GLU A 235 2.73 22.22 20.57
CA GLU A 235 2.57 21.16 21.58
C GLU A 235 1.10 20.88 21.94
N LYS A 236 0.21 21.85 21.70
CA LYS A 236 -1.23 21.75 22.00
C LYS A 236 -2.10 21.74 20.74
N LEU A 237 -1.52 21.49 19.57
CA LEU A 237 -2.26 21.48 18.32
C LEU A 237 -3.28 20.34 18.31
N THR A 238 -4.58 20.67 18.33
CA THR A 238 -5.69 19.71 18.30
C THR A 238 -6.34 19.58 16.93
N ARG A 239 -6.13 20.56 16.04
CA ARG A 239 -6.70 20.64 14.70
C ARG A 239 -5.77 21.37 13.75
N TRP A 240 -5.84 21.04 12.47
CA TRP A 240 -5.13 21.79 11.43
C TRP A 240 -5.72 23.17 11.23
N HIS A 241 -4.88 24.13 10.82
CA HIS A 241 -5.35 25.45 10.43
C HIS A 241 -6.29 25.36 9.19
N PRO A 242 -7.41 26.09 9.10
CA PRO A 242 -8.36 25.94 7.99
C PRO A 242 -7.80 26.21 6.60
N ARG A 243 -6.74 27.05 6.50
CA ARG A 243 -6.04 27.31 5.22
C ARG A 243 -4.90 26.32 4.93
N PHE A 244 -4.63 25.38 5.83
CA PHE A 244 -3.62 24.36 5.62
C PHE A 244 -4.19 23.25 4.74
N ASN A 245 -3.72 23.15 3.49
CA ASN A 245 -4.06 22.01 2.65
C ASN A 245 -3.24 20.78 3.08
N VAL A 246 -3.91 19.87 3.80
CA VAL A 246 -3.34 18.63 4.34
C VAL A 246 -2.94 17.66 3.22
N ASP A 247 -3.73 17.56 2.16
CA ASP A 247 -3.49 16.57 1.09
C ASP A 247 -2.36 16.97 0.12
N GLU A 248 -1.87 18.20 0.21
CA GLU A 248 -0.70 18.73 -0.52
C GLU A 248 0.63 18.54 0.23
N VAL A 249 0.63 17.81 1.35
CA VAL A 249 1.87 17.47 2.06
C VAL A 249 2.76 16.59 1.16
N PRO A 250 4.08 16.84 1.11
CA PRO A 250 5.02 16.04 0.32
C PRO A 250 4.99 14.55 0.64
N ASP A 251 5.40 13.74 -0.34
CA ASP A 251 5.49 12.29 -0.19
C ASP A 251 6.67 11.90 0.71
N ILE A 252 6.48 10.83 1.48
CA ILE A 252 7.52 10.30 2.35
C ILE A 252 8.60 9.67 1.48
N SER A 253 9.82 10.21 1.56
CA SER A 253 10.99 9.63 0.92
C SER A 253 11.29 8.25 1.51
N PRO A 254 11.39 7.18 0.70
CA PRO A 254 11.73 5.86 1.19
C PRO A 254 13.11 5.85 1.84
N ALA A 255 13.22 5.23 3.02
CA ALA A 255 14.51 4.93 3.62
C ALA A 255 15.19 3.80 2.85
N GLU A 256 16.52 3.86 2.78
CA GLU A 256 17.33 2.84 2.12
C GLU A 256 17.14 1.46 2.76
N LEU A 257 16.95 0.45 1.92
CA LEU A 257 16.78 -0.95 2.32
C LEU A 257 18.11 -1.70 2.12
N PRO A 258 18.39 -2.74 2.93
CA PRO A 258 19.61 -3.52 2.77
C PRO A 258 19.63 -4.17 1.39
N GLN A 259 20.66 -3.90 0.61
CA GLN A 259 20.86 -4.53 -0.70
C GLN A 259 21.63 -5.84 -0.55
N PRO A 260 21.42 -6.82 -1.44
CA PRO A 260 22.26 -8.01 -1.50
C PRO A 260 23.73 -7.62 -1.59
N PRO A 261 24.65 -8.29 -0.86
CA PRO A 261 26.07 -8.04 -1.02
C PRO A 261 26.45 -8.34 -2.47
N GLN A 262 27.17 -7.41 -3.10
CA GLN A 262 27.73 -7.63 -4.43
C GLN A 262 28.85 -8.65 -4.29
N GLU A 263 28.55 -9.92 -4.57
CA GLU A 263 29.60 -10.93 -4.78
C GLU A 263 30.28 -10.57 -6.11
N ASP A 264 31.53 -10.09 -6.07
CA ASP A 264 32.42 -9.93 -7.25
C ASP A 264 32.73 -11.32 -7.82
N ARG A 265 31.71 -11.97 -8.37
CA ARG A 265 31.87 -13.24 -9.04
C ARG A 265 32.30 -12.91 -10.46
N PRO A 266 33.55 -13.23 -10.86
CA PRO A 266 33.97 -13.04 -12.24
C PRO A 266 33.00 -13.83 -13.13
N SER A 267 32.20 -13.10 -13.91
CA SER A 267 31.15 -13.65 -14.75
C SER A 267 31.76 -14.33 -15.99
N THR A 268 32.96 -13.89 -16.33
CA THR A 268 33.65 -14.26 -17.57
C THR A 268 34.98 -14.91 -17.24
N ALA A 269 35.36 -15.95 -17.99
CA ALA A 269 36.67 -16.59 -17.86
C ALA A 269 37.83 -15.58 -17.99
N GLN A 270 37.64 -14.52 -18.78
CA GLN A 270 38.56 -13.39 -18.88
C GLN A 270 38.75 -12.65 -17.55
N GLU A 271 37.67 -12.37 -16.80
CA GLU A 271 37.73 -11.74 -15.47
C GLU A 271 38.45 -12.63 -14.45
N VAL A 272 38.19 -13.94 -14.49
CA VAL A 272 38.90 -14.93 -13.66
C VAL A 272 40.40 -14.87 -13.94
N LEU A 273 40.78 -14.88 -15.22
CA LEU A 273 42.18 -14.86 -15.65
C LEU A 273 42.87 -13.53 -15.36
N SER A 274 42.20 -12.39 -15.51
CA SER A 274 42.77 -11.07 -15.18
C SER A 274 42.99 -10.91 -13.68
N SER A 275 42.06 -11.40 -12.85
CA SER A 275 42.22 -11.40 -11.39
C SER A 275 43.39 -12.29 -10.95
N ALA A 276 43.52 -13.48 -11.55
CA ALA A 276 44.63 -14.39 -11.28
C ALA A 276 46.00 -13.85 -11.75
N ARG A 277 46.04 -13.12 -12.88
CA ARG A 277 47.27 -12.49 -13.38
C ARG A 277 47.82 -11.40 -12.45
N GLY A 278 46.95 -10.68 -11.74
CA GLY A 278 47.37 -9.71 -10.73
C GLY A 278 48.00 -10.33 -9.47
N MET A 279 47.74 -11.62 -9.21
CA MET A 279 48.27 -12.36 -8.06
C MET A 279 49.58 -13.10 -8.35
N LEU A 280 49.98 -13.22 -9.62
CA LEU A 280 51.24 -13.84 -10.00
C LEU A 280 52.35 -12.79 -9.93
N THR A 281 53.23 -12.89 -8.93
CA THR A 281 54.44 -12.08 -8.90
C THR A 281 55.33 -12.43 -10.08
N PRO A 282 55.86 -11.43 -10.82
CA PRO A 282 56.73 -11.71 -11.95
C PRO A 282 58.03 -12.34 -11.41
N LYS A 283 58.31 -13.58 -11.82
CA LYS A 283 59.65 -14.16 -11.64
C LYS A 283 60.61 -13.36 -12.51
N VAL A 284 61.39 -12.50 -11.86
CA VAL A 284 62.59 -11.89 -12.45
C VAL A 284 63.60 -13.01 -12.64
N SER A 285 63.79 -13.43 -13.89
CA SER A 285 64.93 -14.27 -14.28
C SER A 285 66.15 -13.37 -14.41
N GLN A 286 67.17 -13.65 -13.61
CA GLN A 286 68.53 -13.08 -13.74
C GLN A 286 69.18 -13.51 -15.06
#